data_AF-A0A094ARY2-F1
#
_entry.id   AF-A0A094ARY2-F1
#
_cell.length_a   1.000
_cell.length_b   1.000
_cell.length_c   1.000
_cell.angle_alpha   90.00
_cell.angle_beta   90.00
_cell.angle_gamma   90.00
#
_symmetry.space_group_name_H-M   'P 1'
#
loop_
_entity.id
_entity.type
_entity.pdbx_description
1 polymer ?
#
loop_
_entity_poly.entity_id
_entity_poly.type
_entity_poly.pdbx_seq_one_letter_code
_entity_poly.pdbx_strand_id
1 'polypeptide(L)'
;MRFQKTSIVAAASLASTVAAHGYVDKLNIAGTEYTGYQPYSDPYYPTPPPRIVRAVPGNGPVQDLTSIDIQCNGYSEGGVVGSKPAPLVGGPVAAGSEVSLNWTLWPDSHVGPTITYMALCEGDCTTWQPGTAAVWFKVAEMGRVGTSNVWGSTQLMTAPSNYKYTIPSCLKAGYYLVRHETIALHSAYEYPGAQWYPSCHQIQVTGSGTSTGPSSKVAFPGAYKATDPGIVYDSYKAQTYTIPGPPLFTC
;
A
#
# COMPACT_ATOMS: atom_id res chain seq x y z
N MET A 1 4.26 67.37 -19.90
CA MET A 1 4.73 66.37 -18.93
C MET A 1 3.53 65.56 -18.46
N ARG A 2 3.24 64.40 -19.08
CA ARG A 2 2.16 63.48 -18.70
C ARG A 2 2.80 62.13 -18.37
N PHE A 3 2.78 61.74 -17.10
CA PHE A 3 3.27 60.44 -16.66
C PHE A 3 2.17 59.40 -16.85
N GLN A 4 2.41 58.44 -17.75
CA GLN A 4 1.53 57.31 -17.98
C GLN A 4 1.88 56.22 -16.97
N LYS A 5 0.96 55.93 -16.05
CA LYS A 5 1.13 54.90 -15.01
C LYS A 5 0.95 53.52 -15.62
N THR A 6 2.03 52.80 -15.85
CA THR A 6 1.99 51.38 -16.26
C THR A 6 1.64 50.54 -15.04
N SER A 7 0.41 50.02 -14.99
CA SER A 7 -0.01 49.07 -13.96
C SER A 7 0.44 47.67 -14.40
N ILE A 8 1.38 47.08 -13.66
CA ILE A 8 1.79 45.69 -13.81
C ILE A 8 0.77 44.83 -13.07
N VAL A 9 -0.08 44.11 -13.80
CA VAL A 9 -0.94 43.07 -13.24
C VAL A 9 -0.08 41.80 -13.10
N ALA A 10 0.31 41.46 -11.88
CA ALA A 10 0.96 40.19 -11.59
C ALA A 10 -0.11 39.09 -11.59
N ALA A 11 -0.09 38.22 -12.62
CA ALA A 11 -0.89 37.01 -12.64
C ALA A 11 -0.28 36.00 -11.66
N ALA A 12 -0.92 35.78 -10.51
CA ALA A 12 -0.56 34.69 -9.61
C ALA A 12 -1.04 33.37 -10.23
N SER A 13 -0.13 32.60 -10.81
CA SER A 13 -0.40 31.22 -11.21
C SER A 13 -0.56 30.36 -9.95
N LEU A 14 -1.79 30.00 -9.62
CA LEU A 14 -2.08 28.91 -8.71
C LEU A 14 -1.59 27.62 -9.36
N ALA A 15 -0.40 27.16 -8.99
CA ALA A 15 0.08 25.84 -9.36
C ALA A 15 -0.83 24.81 -8.66
N SER A 16 -1.77 24.24 -9.41
CA SER A 16 -2.50 23.05 -8.98
C SER A 16 -1.48 21.91 -8.87
N THR A 17 -1.07 21.58 -7.64
CA THR A 17 -0.31 20.36 -7.37
C THR A 17 -1.25 19.18 -7.60
N VAL A 18 -1.31 18.68 -8.83
CA VAL A 18 -1.99 17.40 -9.09
C VAL A 18 -1.10 16.34 -8.46
N ALA A 19 -1.48 15.85 -7.27
CA ALA A 19 -0.87 14.68 -6.69
C ALA A 19 -1.22 13.50 -7.62
N ALA A 20 -0.28 13.13 -8.49
CA ALA A 20 -0.53 12.11 -9.49
C ALA A 20 -0.48 10.69 -8.91
N HIS A 21 0.12 10.50 -7.73
CA HIS A 21 0.34 9.21 -7.10
C HIS A 21 0.45 9.36 -5.57
N GLY A 22 0.44 8.25 -4.80
CA GLY A 22 0.40 8.30 -3.34
C GLY A 22 1.15 7.20 -2.58
N TYR A 23 1.25 7.38 -1.26
CA TYR A 23 1.81 6.43 -0.30
C TYR A 23 1.04 6.50 1.03
N VAL A 24 1.26 5.53 1.92
CA VAL A 24 0.67 5.52 3.28
C VAL A 24 1.40 6.56 4.14
N ASP A 25 0.69 7.63 4.48
CA ASP A 25 1.19 8.79 5.24
C ASP A 25 1.12 8.56 6.75
N LYS A 26 0.00 8.00 7.25
CA LYS A 26 -0.21 7.73 8.68
C LYS A 26 -0.92 6.40 8.91
N LEU A 27 -0.81 5.90 10.13
CA LEU A 27 -1.47 4.71 10.61
C LEU A 27 -2.03 4.97 12.01
N ASN A 28 -3.19 4.38 12.31
CA ASN A 28 -3.68 4.25 13.69
C ASN A 28 -3.74 2.77 14.06
N ILE A 29 -2.97 2.39 15.07
CA ILE A 29 -2.91 1.02 15.59
C ILE A 29 -3.24 1.08 17.07
N ALA A 30 -4.37 0.48 17.46
CA ALA A 30 -4.85 0.46 18.85
C ALA A 30 -4.94 1.86 19.50
N GLY A 31 -5.36 2.88 18.75
CA GLY A 31 -5.49 4.26 19.23
C GLY A 31 -4.21 5.09 19.14
N THR A 32 -3.05 4.49 18.87
CA THR A 32 -1.79 5.20 18.69
C THR A 32 -1.60 5.59 17.23
N GLU A 33 -1.38 6.88 16.97
CA GLU A 33 -1.00 7.38 15.65
C GLU A 33 0.50 7.14 15.40
N TYR A 34 0.81 6.57 14.24
CA TYR A 34 2.17 6.41 13.72
C TYR A 34 2.28 7.15 12.41
N THR A 35 3.31 7.99 12.26
CA THR A 35 3.66 8.54 10.96
C THR A 35 4.34 7.46 10.11
N GLY A 36 3.88 7.31 8.88
CA GLY A 36 4.49 6.43 7.89
C GLY A 36 5.87 6.92 7.45
N TYR A 37 6.52 6.15 6.59
CA TYR A 37 7.77 6.58 5.97
C TYR A 37 7.50 7.73 5.01
N GLN A 38 8.25 8.81 5.14
CA GLN A 38 8.07 10.02 4.33
C GLN A 38 9.16 10.09 3.24
N PRO A 39 8.92 9.58 2.02
CA PRO A 39 9.96 9.46 1.01
C PRO A 39 10.55 10.80 0.55
N TYR A 40 9.82 11.90 0.77
CA TYR A 40 10.24 13.25 0.41
C TYR A 40 10.81 14.05 1.61
N SER A 41 11.04 13.41 2.76
CA SER A 41 11.58 14.07 3.95
C SER A 41 12.56 13.19 4.71
N ASP A 42 12.21 11.92 4.98
CA ASP A 42 13.03 10.99 5.76
C ASP A 42 14.46 10.81 5.19
N PRO A 43 14.68 10.64 3.86
CA PRO A 43 16.02 10.55 3.28
C PRO A 43 16.92 11.78 3.47
N TYR A 44 16.33 12.94 3.75
CA TYR A 44 17.05 14.21 3.80
C TYR A 44 17.43 14.63 5.23
N TYR A 45 17.02 13.87 6.25
CA TYR A 45 17.48 14.09 7.62
C TYR A 45 18.86 13.44 7.85
N PRO A 46 19.78 14.10 8.58
CA PRO A 46 21.05 13.48 8.99
C PRO A 46 20.86 12.21 9.82
N THR A 47 19.76 12.14 10.58
CA THR A 47 19.32 10.96 11.31
C THR A 47 17.82 10.81 11.07
N PRO A 48 17.41 9.96 10.11
CA PRO A 48 16.00 9.78 9.78
C PRO A 48 15.19 9.34 11.02
N PRO A 49 13.98 9.88 11.21
CA PRO A 49 13.12 9.45 12.31
C PRO A 49 12.79 7.96 12.17
N PRO A 50 12.79 7.20 13.28
CA PRO A 50 12.47 5.79 13.22
C PRO A 50 10.99 5.57 12.88
N ARG A 51 10.69 4.64 11.99
CA ARG A 51 9.34 4.34 11.47
C ARG A 51 8.95 2.89 11.71
N ILE A 52 7.65 2.61 11.68
CA ILE A 52 7.10 1.24 11.61
C ILE A 52 6.84 0.79 10.17
N VAL A 53 6.74 1.75 9.24
CA VAL A 53 6.57 1.52 7.80
C VAL A 53 7.95 1.39 7.18
N ARG A 54 8.12 0.37 6.33
CA ARG A 54 9.36 0.16 5.59
C ARG A 54 9.54 1.25 4.54
N ALA A 55 10.79 1.60 4.25
CA ALA A 55 11.11 2.67 3.33
C ALA A 55 10.52 2.42 1.93
N VAL A 56 9.97 3.45 1.31
CA VAL A 56 9.51 3.44 -0.09
C VAL A 56 10.29 4.48 -0.88
N PRO A 57 10.55 4.29 -2.18
CA PRO A 57 11.38 5.22 -2.97
C PRO A 57 10.67 6.56 -3.25
N GLY A 58 9.35 6.60 -3.13
CA GLY A 58 8.52 7.73 -3.56
C GLY A 58 7.05 7.34 -3.55
N ASN A 59 6.26 8.09 -4.31
CA ASN A 59 4.84 7.81 -4.54
C ASN A 59 4.59 6.99 -5.82
N GLY A 60 5.63 6.63 -6.59
CA GLY A 60 5.49 5.93 -7.88
C GLY A 60 5.08 4.46 -7.76
N PRO A 61 4.64 3.84 -8.87
CA PRO A 61 4.21 2.45 -8.89
C PRO A 61 5.37 1.47 -9.10
N VAL A 62 5.11 0.23 -8.73
CA VAL A 62 5.83 -0.95 -9.24
C VAL A 62 5.00 -1.53 -10.38
N GLN A 63 5.62 -1.92 -11.50
CA GLN A 63 4.91 -2.54 -12.64
C GLN A 63 5.45 -3.92 -13.03
N ASP A 64 6.66 -4.27 -12.59
CA ASP A 64 7.26 -5.58 -12.83
C ASP A 64 6.87 -6.58 -11.73
N LEU A 65 6.01 -7.54 -12.11
CA LEU A 65 5.53 -8.60 -11.22
C LEU A 65 6.61 -9.60 -10.78
N THR A 66 7.76 -9.62 -11.47
CA THR A 66 8.88 -10.52 -11.18
C THR A 66 9.92 -9.88 -10.26
N SER A 67 9.87 -8.56 -10.08
CA SER A 67 10.78 -7.82 -9.20
C SER A 67 10.45 -8.00 -7.72
N ILE A 68 11.48 -7.94 -6.87
CA ILE A 68 11.32 -7.89 -5.40
C ILE A 68 10.60 -6.62 -4.93
N ASP A 69 10.58 -5.57 -5.77
CA ASP A 69 9.90 -4.31 -5.49
C ASP A 69 8.40 -4.50 -5.23
N ILE A 70 7.78 -5.53 -5.81
CA ILE A 70 6.34 -5.83 -5.62
C ILE A 70 6.00 -6.20 -4.17
N GLN A 71 6.99 -6.60 -3.36
CA GLN A 71 6.79 -7.03 -1.98
C GLN A 71 6.45 -5.88 -1.05
N CYS A 72 7.34 -4.90 -0.93
CA CYS A 72 7.22 -3.80 0.04
C CYS A 72 7.60 -2.45 -0.57
N ASN A 73 7.39 -2.31 -1.88
CA ASN A 73 7.86 -1.21 -2.72
C ASN A 73 9.36 -1.29 -3.00
N GLY A 74 9.79 -0.50 -3.98
CA GLY A 74 11.13 -0.43 -4.52
C GLY A 74 11.09 0.21 -5.91
N TYR A 75 12.23 0.65 -6.38
CA TYR A 75 12.43 1.16 -7.73
C TYR A 75 13.80 0.68 -8.22
N SER A 76 13.88 -0.62 -8.52
CA SER A 76 15.14 -1.26 -8.92
C SER A 76 15.77 -0.59 -10.14
N GLU A 77 14.96 -0.11 -11.09
CA GLU A 77 15.43 0.64 -12.26
C GLU A 77 16.16 1.95 -11.87
N GLY A 78 15.72 2.61 -10.79
CA GLY A 78 16.40 3.77 -10.22
C GLY A 78 17.40 3.45 -9.11
N GLY A 79 17.78 2.19 -8.94
CA GLY A 79 18.81 1.75 -7.97
C GLY A 79 18.31 1.53 -6.54
N VAL A 80 17.00 1.63 -6.27
CA VAL A 80 16.42 1.32 -4.96
C VAL A 80 15.78 -0.08 -5.00
N VAL A 81 16.59 -1.11 -4.77
CA VAL A 81 16.10 -2.50 -4.87
C VAL A 81 15.31 -2.90 -3.63
N GLY A 82 14.01 -3.15 -3.82
CA GLY A 82 13.08 -3.56 -2.78
C GLY A 82 12.99 -2.57 -1.62
N SER A 83 12.66 -3.10 -0.45
CA SER A 83 12.59 -2.36 0.80
C SER A 83 13.34 -3.08 1.92
N LYS A 84 13.67 -2.34 2.97
CA LYS A 84 14.42 -2.82 4.15
C LYS A 84 13.52 -2.88 5.38
N PRO A 85 13.82 -3.76 6.36
CA PRO A 85 13.13 -3.75 7.65
C PRO A 85 13.10 -2.36 8.29
N ALA A 86 11.95 -1.99 8.85
CA ALA A 86 11.77 -0.72 9.56
C ALA A 86 12.33 -0.86 10.98
N PRO A 87 12.88 0.21 11.59
CA PRO A 87 13.53 0.12 12.89
C PRO A 87 12.55 -0.08 14.06
N LEU A 88 11.25 0.11 13.87
CA LEU A 88 10.24 -0.04 14.92
C LEU A 88 9.12 -1.02 14.53
N VAL A 89 8.40 -1.45 15.56
CA VAL A 89 7.16 -2.24 15.45
C VAL A 89 6.03 -1.45 16.12
N GLY A 90 4.88 -1.36 15.45
CA GLY A 90 3.67 -0.74 16.01
C GLY A 90 2.87 -1.69 16.90
N GLY A 91 2.06 -1.14 17.79
CA GLY A 91 1.32 -1.91 18.81
C GLY A 91 2.00 -1.90 20.18
N PRO A 92 1.65 -2.86 21.07
CA PRO A 92 0.87 -4.07 20.83
C PRO A 92 -0.57 -3.80 20.36
N VAL A 93 -1.12 -4.71 19.55
CA VAL A 93 -2.50 -4.66 19.06
C VAL A 93 -3.14 -6.05 19.13
N ALA A 94 -4.34 -6.15 19.72
CA ALA A 94 -5.03 -7.43 19.84
C ALA A 94 -5.46 -7.96 18.45
N ALA A 95 -5.36 -9.27 18.26
CA ALA A 95 -6.04 -9.96 17.17
C ALA A 95 -7.55 -9.67 17.24
N GLY A 96 -8.19 -9.43 16.10
CA GLY A 96 -9.57 -8.96 16.01
C GLY A 96 -9.73 -7.43 16.03
N SER A 97 -8.67 -6.68 16.37
CA SER A 97 -8.72 -5.21 16.31
C SER A 97 -8.60 -4.69 14.89
N GLU A 98 -9.23 -3.54 14.66
CA GLU A 98 -9.09 -2.76 13.44
C GLU A 98 -7.79 -1.94 13.47
N VAL A 99 -7.15 -1.83 12.30
CA VAL A 99 -6.04 -0.91 12.03
C VAL A 99 -6.46 0.02 10.90
N SER A 100 -6.23 1.31 11.09
CA SER A 100 -6.50 2.33 10.07
C SER A 100 -5.21 2.79 9.39
N LEU A 101 -5.27 3.01 8.09
CA LEU A 101 -4.22 3.58 7.26
C LEU A 101 -4.75 4.86 6.61
N ASN A 102 -3.92 5.88 6.55
CA ASN A 102 -4.19 7.14 5.86
C ASN A 102 -3.23 7.24 4.70
N TRP A 103 -3.76 7.24 3.49
CA TRP A 103 -2.98 7.55 2.31
C TRP A 103 -2.83 9.07 2.16
N THR A 104 -1.80 9.50 1.43
CA THR A 104 -1.89 10.79 0.74
C THR A 104 -3.11 10.79 -0.19
N LEU A 105 -3.64 11.96 -0.54
CA LEU A 105 -4.81 12.06 -1.42
C LEU A 105 -4.61 11.23 -2.71
N TRP A 106 -5.52 10.29 -2.96
CA TRP A 106 -5.43 9.37 -4.09
C TRP A 106 -6.06 9.98 -5.34
N PRO A 107 -5.43 9.90 -6.53
CA PRO A 107 -6.03 10.42 -7.76
C PRO A 107 -7.32 9.68 -8.11
N ASP A 108 -8.34 10.41 -8.54
CA ASP A 108 -9.64 9.85 -8.94
C ASP A 108 -9.54 8.91 -10.15
N SER A 109 -8.58 9.16 -11.04
CA SER A 109 -8.28 8.31 -12.20
C SER A 109 -7.76 6.93 -11.78
N HIS A 110 -7.12 6.79 -10.61
CA HIS A 110 -6.45 5.57 -10.17
C HIS A 110 -7.43 4.58 -9.51
N VAL A 111 -8.48 4.21 -10.26
CA VAL A 111 -9.43 3.18 -9.86
C VAL A 111 -8.76 1.81 -9.73
N GLY A 112 -9.18 1.01 -8.75
CA GLY A 112 -8.62 -0.31 -8.55
C GLY A 112 -8.88 -0.94 -7.18
N PRO A 113 -8.49 -2.20 -6.98
CA PRO A 113 -8.68 -2.87 -5.71
C PRO A 113 -7.74 -2.32 -4.63
N THR A 114 -8.16 -2.47 -3.38
CA THR A 114 -7.27 -2.43 -2.21
C THR A 114 -7.15 -3.82 -1.64
N ILE A 115 -5.92 -4.24 -1.30
CA ILE A 115 -5.65 -5.58 -0.79
C ILE A 115 -4.69 -5.48 0.39
N THR A 116 -4.91 -6.26 1.44
CA THR A 116 -4.01 -6.36 2.59
C THR A 116 -3.65 -7.82 2.85
N TYR A 117 -2.35 -8.04 3.04
CA TYR A 117 -1.75 -9.32 3.39
C TYR A 117 -1.04 -9.22 4.73
N MET A 118 -0.87 -10.35 5.39
CA MET A 118 -0.02 -10.50 6.56
C MET A 118 0.97 -11.64 6.35
N ALA A 119 2.12 -11.53 7.00
CA ALA A 119 3.11 -12.58 7.15
C ALA A 119 3.63 -12.57 8.59
N LEU A 120 3.69 -13.74 9.23
CA LEU A 120 4.30 -13.88 10.55
C LEU A 120 5.82 -13.78 10.38
N CYS A 121 6.46 -12.85 11.09
CA CYS A 121 7.91 -12.67 11.04
C CYS A 121 8.63 -13.84 11.71
N GLU A 122 9.77 -14.26 11.15
CA GLU A 122 10.65 -15.24 11.79
C GLU A 122 11.50 -14.52 12.84
N GLY A 123 10.94 -14.38 14.05
CA GLY A 123 11.53 -13.56 15.10
C GLY A 123 11.10 -12.10 14.99
N ASP A 124 12.06 -11.17 15.03
CA ASP A 124 11.79 -9.74 15.04
C ASP A 124 11.63 -9.17 13.61
N CYS A 125 10.50 -8.50 13.34
CA CYS A 125 10.27 -7.85 12.05
C CYS A 125 11.28 -6.73 11.72
N THR A 126 11.97 -6.15 12.73
CA THR A 126 12.98 -5.10 12.52
C THR A 126 14.28 -5.59 11.89
N THR A 127 14.48 -6.92 11.82
CA THR A 127 15.64 -7.54 11.17
C THR A 127 15.27 -8.56 10.10
N TRP A 128 14.01 -9.02 10.09
CA TRP A 128 13.54 -10.06 9.18
C TRP A 128 13.18 -9.53 7.78
N GLN A 129 13.66 -10.19 6.74
CA GLN A 129 13.28 -9.97 5.34
C GLN A 129 12.86 -11.30 4.71
N PRO A 130 11.61 -11.47 4.23
CA PRO A 130 11.15 -12.76 3.71
C PRO A 130 11.74 -13.13 2.35
N GLY A 131 12.29 -12.18 1.59
CA GLY A 131 12.85 -12.44 0.26
C GLY A 131 11.77 -13.03 -0.66
N THR A 132 12.03 -14.17 -1.29
CA THR A 132 11.08 -14.87 -2.18
C THR A 132 10.30 -16.00 -1.47
N ALA A 133 10.35 -16.08 -0.14
CA ALA A 133 9.64 -17.11 0.61
C ALA A 133 8.11 -16.94 0.53
N ALA A 134 7.40 -18.07 0.46
CA ALA A 134 5.94 -18.09 0.44
C ALA A 134 5.37 -17.95 1.87
N VAL A 135 5.27 -16.72 2.35
CA VAL A 135 4.88 -16.40 3.75
C VAL A 135 3.61 -15.55 3.85
N TRP A 136 3.09 -15.05 2.73
CA TRP A 136 2.00 -14.08 2.71
C TRP A 136 0.65 -14.77 2.61
N PHE A 137 -0.32 -14.26 3.37
CA PHE A 137 -1.72 -14.62 3.24
C PHE A 137 -2.60 -13.38 3.27
N LYS A 138 -3.66 -13.38 2.46
CA LYS A 138 -4.55 -12.23 2.28
C LYS A 138 -5.51 -12.14 3.46
N VAL A 139 -5.65 -10.97 4.07
CA VAL A 139 -6.52 -10.73 5.25
C VAL A 139 -7.64 -9.72 5.00
N ALA A 140 -7.53 -8.91 3.94
CA ALA A 140 -8.60 -8.03 3.49
C ALA A 140 -8.47 -7.81 1.98
N GLU A 141 -9.61 -7.67 1.32
CA GLU A 141 -9.68 -7.26 -0.09
C GLU A 141 -10.98 -6.53 -0.40
N MET A 142 -10.89 -5.56 -1.29
CA MET A 142 -12.06 -4.92 -1.90
C MET A 142 -11.74 -4.60 -3.36
N GLY A 143 -12.53 -5.15 -4.27
CA GLY A 143 -12.41 -4.96 -5.72
C GLY A 143 -13.38 -3.92 -6.26
N ARG A 144 -13.97 -4.20 -7.42
CA ARG A 144 -15.06 -3.41 -8.01
C ARG A 144 -16.41 -3.81 -7.41
N VAL A 145 -17.26 -2.84 -7.11
CA VAL A 145 -18.65 -3.11 -6.70
C VAL A 145 -19.51 -3.37 -7.95
N GLY A 146 -19.76 -4.65 -8.23
CA GLY A 146 -20.49 -5.08 -9.43
C GLY A 146 -19.80 -4.59 -10.70
N THR A 147 -20.51 -3.79 -11.49
CA THR A 147 -19.99 -3.13 -12.71
C THR A 147 -19.91 -1.61 -12.56
N SER A 148 -20.04 -1.07 -11.35
CA SER A 148 -20.04 0.38 -11.07
C SER A 148 -18.63 1.01 -11.13
N ASN A 149 -18.52 2.32 -10.97
CA ASN A 149 -17.21 2.98 -10.80
C ASN A 149 -16.78 3.09 -9.33
N VAL A 150 -17.37 2.28 -8.44
CA VAL A 150 -16.95 2.17 -7.04
C VAL A 150 -15.98 1.00 -6.89
N TRP A 151 -14.82 1.31 -6.34
CA TRP A 151 -13.66 0.44 -6.19
C TRP A 151 -13.13 0.48 -4.76
N GLY A 152 -12.26 -0.46 -4.39
CA GLY A 152 -11.53 -0.41 -3.12
C GLY A 152 -10.77 0.91 -2.92
N SER A 153 -10.21 1.47 -3.99
CA SER A 153 -9.50 2.75 -3.95
C SER A 153 -10.41 3.98 -3.88
N THR A 154 -11.73 3.87 -4.10
CA THR A 154 -12.64 5.03 -4.17
C THR A 154 -12.65 5.84 -2.88
N GLN A 155 -12.60 5.20 -1.71
CA GLN A 155 -12.53 5.90 -0.43
C GLN A 155 -11.24 6.70 -0.23
N LEU A 156 -10.16 6.35 -0.93
CA LEU A 156 -8.87 7.05 -0.84
C LEU A 156 -8.89 8.37 -1.64
N MET A 157 -9.87 8.56 -2.52
CA MET A 157 -9.96 9.71 -3.42
C MET A 157 -10.58 10.96 -2.76
N THR A 158 -11.10 10.82 -1.54
CA THR A 158 -11.67 11.93 -0.77
C THR A 158 -10.97 12.04 0.57
N ALA A 159 -10.53 13.25 0.93
CA ALA A 159 -9.90 13.48 2.22
C ALA A 159 -10.92 13.43 3.37
N PRO A 160 -10.60 12.79 4.52
CA PRO A 160 -9.37 12.03 4.78
C PRO A 160 -9.36 10.67 4.06
N SER A 161 -8.26 10.39 3.34
CA SER A 161 -8.05 9.20 2.50
C SER A 161 -7.79 7.94 3.33
N ASN A 162 -8.81 7.50 4.05
CA ASN A 162 -8.73 6.44 5.04
C ASN A 162 -8.99 5.07 4.43
N TYR A 163 -8.25 4.07 4.91
CA TYR A 163 -8.48 2.65 4.70
C TYR A 163 -8.44 1.94 6.06
N LYS A 164 -9.20 0.84 6.19
CA LYS A 164 -9.26 0.04 7.41
C LYS A 164 -9.16 -1.45 7.07
N TYR A 165 -8.46 -2.19 7.90
CA TYR A 165 -8.48 -3.65 7.88
C TYR A 165 -8.57 -4.20 9.30
N THR A 166 -9.13 -5.39 9.45
CA THR A 166 -9.20 -6.10 10.74
C THR A 166 -8.15 -7.19 10.78
N ILE A 167 -7.39 -7.26 11.87
CA ILE A 167 -6.45 -8.36 12.11
C ILE A 167 -7.30 -9.62 12.40
N PRO A 168 -7.11 -10.76 11.70
CA PRO A 168 -7.91 -11.94 11.97
C PRO A 168 -7.79 -12.40 13.43
N SER A 169 -8.93 -12.62 14.10
CA SER A 169 -8.99 -12.86 15.55
C SER A 169 -8.34 -14.16 16.01
N CYS A 170 -8.24 -15.15 15.13
CA CYS A 170 -7.62 -16.44 15.40
C CYS A 170 -6.09 -16.44 15.27
N LEU A 171 -5.46 -15.32 14.85
CA LEU A 171 -4.01 -15.26 14.67
C LEU A 171 -3.26 -15.46 15.99
N LYS A 172 -2.18 -16.23 15.92
CA LYS A 172 -1.20 -16.38 16.99
C LYS A 172 -0.56 -15.04 17.31
N ALA A 173 -0.37 -14.75 18.60
CA ALA A 173 0.41 -13.60 19.02
C ALA A 173 1.85 -13.67 18.47
N GLY A 174 2.39 -12.53 18.05
CA GLY A 174 3.71 -12.46 17.42
C GLY A 174 3.89 -11.17 16.62
N TYR A 175 5.07 -11.03 16.01
CA TYR A 175 5.37 -9.93 15.12
C TYR A 175 4.93 -10.27 13.70
N TYR A 176 4.18 -9.37 13.07
CA TYR A 176 3.69 -9.53 11.72
C TYR A 176 4.16 -8.39 10.84
N LEU A 177 4.58 -8.75 9.62
CA LEU A 177 4.71 -7.82 8.53
C LEU A 177 3.37 -7.76 7.80
N VAL A 178 2.80 -6.56 7.70
CA VAL A 178 1.57 -6.31 6.96
C VAL A 178 1.94 -5.64 5.65
N ARG A 179 1.46 -6.19 4.53
CA ARG A 179 1.62 -5.62 3.20
C ARG A 179 0.26 -5.14 2.73
N HIS A 180 0.08 -3.83 2.64
CA HIS A 180 -1.11 -3.20 2.07
C HIS A 180 -0.79 -2.65 0.69
N GLU A 181 -1.74 -2.71 -0.24
CA GLU A 181 -1.59 -2.11 -1.55
C GLU A 181 -2.91 -1.59 -2.12
N THR A 182 -2.77 -0.70 -3.08
CA THR A 182 -3.77 -0.45 -4.12
C THR A 182 -3.15 -0.78 -5.47
N ILE A 183 -3.95 -1.30 -6.41
CA ILE A 183 -3.52 -1.61 -7.79
C ILE A 183 -4.28 -0.68 -8.73
N ALA A 184 -3.64 0.35 -9.29
CA ALA A 184 -4.32 1.25 -10.23
C ALA A 184 -4.47 0.60 -11.60
N LEU A 185 -5.69 0.63 -12.14
CA LEU A 185 -6.11 -0.07 -13.36
C LEU A 185 -6.47 0.88 -14.52
N HIS A 186 -6.13 2.16 -14.41
CA HIS A 186 -6.48 3.18 -15.40
C HIS A 186 -5.78 2.98 -16.76
N SER A 187 -4.64 2.29 -16.75
CA SER A 187 -3.82 1.94 -17.93
C SER A 187 -3.64 0.42 -18.08
N ALA A 188 -4.51 -0.39 -17.47
CA ALA A 188 -4.33 -1.84 -17.38
C ALA A 188 -4.96 -2.65 -18.53
N TYR A 189 -5.35 -2.01 -19.64
CA TYR A 189 -5.97 -2.71 -20.77
C TYR A 189 -5.02 -3.70 -21.47
N GLU A 190 -3.72 -3.58 -21.24
CA GLU A 190 -2.65 -4.51 -21.64
C GLU A 190 -1.60 -4.64 -20.52
N TYR A 191 -0.68 -5.61 -20.64
CA TYR A 191 0.44 -5.76 -19.72
C TYR A 191 1.79 -5.60 -20.47
N PRO A 192 2.75 -4.83 -19.93
CA PRO A 192 2.66 -4.02 -18.70
C PRO A 192 1.64 -2.87 -18.80
N GLY A 193 1.01 -2.50 -17.68
CA GLY A 193 -0.01 -1.44 -17.67
C GLY A 193 -0.61 -1.17 -16.30
N ALA A 194 -1.02 -2.23 -15.58
CA ALA A 194 -1.39 -2.13 -14.17
C ALA A 194 -0.23 -1.59 -13.31
N GLN A 195 -0.58 -0.89 -12.24
CA GLN A 195 0.37 -0.18 -11.37
C GLN A 195 0.13 -0.54 -9.91
N TRP A 196 1.13 -1.13 -9.26
CA TRP A 196 1.03 -1.56 -7.86
C TRP A 196 1.66 -0.53 -6.93
N TYR A 197 0.99 -0.25 -5.82
CA TYR A 197 1.47 0.64 -4.77
C TYR A 197 1.55 -0.12 -3.45
N PRO A 198 2.50 -1.07 -3.29
CA PRO A 198 2.67 -1.78 -2.04
C PRO A 198 3.28 -0.86 -0.97
N SER A 199 2.86 -1.05 0.27
CA SER A 199 3.44 -0.46 1.48
C SER A 199 3.43 -1.50 2.58
N CYS A 200 4.54 -1.61 3.31
CA CYS A 200 4.69 -2.58 4.39
C CYS A 200 4.89 -1.92 5.74
N HIS A 201 4.14 -2.36 6.74
CA HIS A 201 4.29 -1.92 8.13
C HIS A 201 4.39 -3.10 9.11
N GLN A 202 5.10 -2.88 10.21
CA GLN A 202 5.43 -3.90 11.19
C GLN A 202 4.54 -3.72 12.41
N ILE A 203 3.88 -4.79 12.87
CA ILE A 203 3.01 -4.75 14.05
C ILE A 203 3.27 -5.92 15.00
N GLN A 204 3.03 -5.70 16.29
CA GLN A 204 3.01 -6.75 17.31
C GLN A 204 1.56 -7.13 17.61
N VAL A 205 1.16 -8.31 17.16
CA VAL A 205 -0.17 -8.86 17.44
C VAL A 205 -0.17 -9.58 18.79
N THR A 206 -1.17 -9.33 19.62
CA THR A 206 -1.43 -10.01 20.89
C THR A 206 -2.76 -10.78 20.86
N GLY A 207 -2.99 -11.63 21.85
CA GLY A 207 -4.22 -12.43 21.96
C GLY A 207 -3.93 -13.91 22.20
N SER A 208 -4.98 -14.72 22.20
CA SER A 208 -4.93 -16.16 22.49
C SER A 208 -5.11 -17.05 21.26
N GLY A 209 -5.14 -16.47 20.06
CA GLY A 209 -5.23 -17.23 18.81
C GLY A 209 -4.03 -18.16 18.63
N THR A 210 -4.16 -19.15 17.75
CA THR A 210 -3.12 -20.16 17.48
C THR A 210 -2.79 -20.28 15.99
N SER A 211 -3.58 -19.66 15.11
CA SER A 211 -3.40 -19.74 13.65
C SER A 211 -2.18 -18.95 13.20
N THR A 212 -1.44 -19.50 12.24
CA THR A 212 -0.35 -18.80 11.52
C THR A 212 -0.76 -18.46 10.09
N GLY A 213 -2.07 -18.36 9.84
CA GLY A 213 -2.67 -18.21 8.51
C GLY A 213 -2.98 -19.56 7.84
N PRO A 214 -3.36 -19.56 6.55
CA PRO A 214 -3.68 -20.77 5.80
C PRO A 214 -2.45 -21.66 5.60
N SER A 215 -2.67 -22.95 5.30
CA SER A 215 -1.60 -23.90 5.00
C SER A 215 -0.83 -23.54 3.73
N SER A 216 -1.54 -23.07 2.70
CA SER A 216 -0.95 -22.54 1.46
C SER A 216 -0.83 -21.01 1.56
N LYS A 217 0.41 -20.53 1.42
CA LYS A 217 0.77 -19.11 1.41
C LYS A 217 1.42 -18.77 0.07
N VAL A 218 1.54 -17.49 -0.24
CA VAL A 218 2.14 -17.01 -1.50
C VAL A 218 3.41 -16.18 -1.24
N ALA A 219 4.21 -16.01 -2.27
CA ALA A 219 5.40 -15.16 -2.28
C ALA A 219 5.13 -13.87 -3.07
N PHE A 220 5.84 -12.80 -2.72
CA PHE A 220 5.95 -11.59 -3.54
C PHE A 220 7.44 -11.37 -3.84
N PRO A 221 7.90 -11.51 -5.09
CA PRO A 221 7.15 -11.86 -6.31
C PRO A 221 6.62 -13.31 -6.31
N GLY A 222 5.60 -13.58 -7.14
CA GLY A 222 5.04 -14.93 -7.38
C GLY A 222 3.52 -15.06 -7.24
N ALA A 223 2.88 -14.26 -6.39
CA ALA A 223 1.43 -14.29 -6.16
C ALA A 223 0.60 -13.75 -7.34
N TYR A 224 1.21 -12.91 -8.17
CA TYR A 224 0.60 -12.24 -9.30
C TYR A 224 1.20 -12.72 -10.61
N LYS A 225 0.34 -12.92 -11.62
CA LYS A 225 0.73 -13.30 -12.98
C LYS A 225 0.14 -12.31 -13.96
N ALA A 226 0.89 -11.96 -14.99
CA ALA A 226 0.40 -11.07 -16.06
C ALA A 226 -0.91 -11.57 -16.71
N THR A 227 -1.15 -12.89 -16.67
CA THR A 227 -2.37 -13.53 -17.20
C THR A 227 -3.56 -13.52 -16.24
N ASP A 228 -3.41 -13.02 -15.01
CA ASP A 228 -4.53 -12.96 -14.06
C ASP A 228 -5.59 -11.97 -14.60
N PRO A 229 -6.88 -12.33 -14.57
CA PRO A 229 -7.96 -11.53 -15.16
C PRO A 229 -8.13 -10.14 -14.50
N GLY A 230 -7.59 -9.96 -13.30
CA GLY A 230 -7.57 -8.67 -12.60
C GLY A 230 -6.37 -7.79 -12.92
N ILE A 231 -5.41 -8.27 -13.72
CA ILE A 231 -4.17 -7.56 -14.08
C ILE A 231 -4.25 -6.94 -15.46
N VAL A 232 -4.62 -7.72 -16.48
CA VAL A 232 -5.01 -7.19 -17.80
C VAL A 232 -6.51 -6.97 -17.79
N TYR A 233 -6.92 -5.74 -17.56
CA TYR A 233 -8.29 -5.36 -17.27
C TYR A 233 -8.65 -3.96 -17.80
N ASP A 234 -9.75 -3.87 -18.54
CA ASP A 234 -10.29 -2.61 -19.04
C ASP A 234 -11.30 -2.02 -18.02
N SER A 235 -10.82 -1.05 -17.23
CA SER A 235 -11.62 -0.41 -16.17
C SER A 235 -12.75 0.49 -16.67
N TYR A 236 -12.75 0.84 -17.96
CA TYR A 236 -13.75 1.71 -18.58
C TYR A 236 -14.98 0.95 -19.08
N LYS A 237 -14.93 -0.38 -19.17
CA LYS A 237 -16.07 -1.23 -19.50
C LYS A 237 -16.89 -1.57 -18.26
N ALA A 238 -18.21 -1.67 -18.42
CA ALA A 238 -19.11 -2.16 -17.37
C ALA A 238 -19.00 -3.69 -17.22
N GLN A 239 -18.01 -4.13 -16.45
CA GLN A 239 -17.70 -5.55 -16.22
C GLN A 239 -17.30 -5.78 -14.75
N THR A 240 -17.49 -7.01 -14.27
CA THR A 240 -17.07 -7.41 -12.92
C THR A 240 -15.56 -7.57 -12.83
N TYR A 241 -15.01 -7.46 -11.64
CA TYR A 241 -13.57 -7.54 -11.39
C TYR A 241 -13.21 -8.75 -10.53
N THR A 242 -12.25 -9.56 -10.97
CA THR A 242 -11.65 -10.64 -10.17
C THR A 242 -10.39 -10.12 -9.50
N ILE A 243 -10.39 -10.08 -8.17
CA ILE A 243 -9.24 -9.61 -7.39
C ILE A 243 -8.07 -10.60 -7.53
N PRO A 244 -6.84 -10.15 -7.86
CA PRO A 244 -5.70 -11.04 -8.01
C PRO A 244 -5.19 -11.58 -6.67
N GLY A 245 -4.31 -12.58 -6.74
CA GLY A 245 -3.69 -13.21 -5.57
C GLY A 245 -4.49 -14.37 -4.96
N PRO A 246 -4.06 -14.89 -3.80
CA PRO A 246 -4.68 -16.04 -3.15
C PRO A 246 -6.08 -15.72 -2.61
N PRO A 247 -6.88 -16.75 -2.26
CA PRO A 247 -8.13 -16.56 -1.54
C PRO A 247 -7.96 -15.78 -0.23
N LEU A 248 -9.01 -15.05 0.17
CA LEU A 248 -9.08 -14.38 1.46
C LEU A 248 -8.99 -15.41 2.60
N PHE A 249 -8.07 -15.20 3.54
CA PHE A 249 -7.97 -16.00 4.75
C PHE A 249 -9.15 -15.72 5.67
N THR A 250 -9.73 -16.79 6.19
CA THR A 250 -10.79 -16.76 7.18
C THR A 250 -10.35 -17.59 8.39
N CYS A 251 -10.64 -17.07 9.57
CA CYS A 251 -10.83 -17.90 10.74
C CYS A 251 -12.16 -18.68 10.54
#